data_AF-A0A821V074-F1
#
_entry.id   AF-A0A821V074-F1
#
_cell.length_a   1.000
_cell.length_b   1.000
_cell.length_c   1.000
_cell.angle_alpha   90.00
_cell.angle_beta   90.00
_cell.angle_gamma   90.00
#
_symmetry.space_group_name_H-M   'P 1'
#
loop_
_entity.id
_entity.type
_entity.pdbx_description
1 polymer ?
#
loop_
_entity_poly.entity_id
_entity_poly.type
_entity_poly.pdbx_seq_one_letter_code
_entity_poly.pdbx_strand_id
1 'polypeptide(L)'
;MIRRVIYDVEFRVLVKEKLSLCDSVLVTGSCEQLGEWIPNRCIPLNRINQTEDGEIWSTNIKINGYEKVFYRYLIAQIIRIDDDMNLIIKKWETFKEARQLLFNSIDTNNLTNNEQLEEYPAIFGYYKNICRTDIGWLTGQSEIQLRFHSNSLQIWSTKLRNKTLSLKVSPIDLTYQQENEEITLDSLNQIYTPTSKVFIQSAIL
;
A
#
# COMPACT_ATOMS: atom_id res chain seq x y z
N MET A 1 -4.32 21.96 -36.41
CA MET A 1 -3.94 20.67 -35.80
C MET A 1 -2.88 20.95 -34.75
N ILE A 2 -3.26 21.00 -33.47
CA ILE A 2 -2.32 21.33 -32.37
C ILE A 2 -1.55 20.04 -32.04
N ARG A 3 -0.22 20.04 -32.27
CA ARG A 3 0.64 18.94 -31.83
C ARG A 3 0.71 18.97 -30.30
N ARG A 4 0.16 17.95 -29.64
CA ARG A 4 0.37 17.74 -28.20
C ARG A 4 1.82 17.30 -28.01
N VAL A 5 2.61 18.08 -27.28
CA VAL A 5 3.94 17.67 -26.84
C VAL A 5 3.77 16.53 -25.84
N ILE A 6 4.63 15.54 -25.85
CA ILE A 6 4.63 14.44 -24.89
C ILE A 6 6.00 14.40 -24.25
N TYR A 7 6.03 14.43 -22.92
CA TYR A 7 7.25 14.34 -22.12
C TYR A 7 7.35 12.94 -21.53
N ASP A 8 8.54 12.35 -21.58
CA ASP A 8 8.84 11.11 -20.85
C ASP A 8 9.47 11.51 -19.51
N VAL A 9 8.77 11.25 -18.41
CA VAL A 9 9.15 11.72 -17.07
C VAL A 9 9.43 10.53 -16.17
N GLU A 10 10.63 10.51 -15.59
CA GLU A 10 10.98 9.54 -14.56
C GLU A 10 10.52 10.02 -13.18
N PHE A 11 9.65 9.25 -12.55
CA PHE A 11 9.27 9.42 -11.15
C PHE A 11 10.11 8.50 -10.30
N ARG A 12 11.03 9.07 -9.52
CA ARG A 12 11.95 8.31 -8.68
C ARG A 12 11.89 8.78 -7.22
N VAL A 13 11.78 7.82 -6.30
CA VAL A 13 11.65 8.08 -4.86
C VAL A 13 12.46 7.09 -4.02
N LEU A 14 13.12 7.60 -2.99
CA LEU A 14 13.78 6.86 -1.92
C LEU A 14 12.82 6.73 -0.74
N VAL A 15 12.58 5.51 -0.30
CA VAL A 15 11.83 5.18 0.91
C VAL A 15 12.81 4.70 1.98
N LYS A 16 13.00 5.52 3.03
CA LYS A 16 13.95 5.23 4.11
C LYS A 16 13.43 4.18 5.11
N GLU A 17 12.13 4.02 5.19
CA GLU A 17 11.52 3.03 6.09
C GLU A 17 11.52 1.64 5.46
N LYS A 18 11.63 0.62 6.33
CA LYS A 18 11.56 -0.77 5.90
C LYS A 18 10.13 -1.11 5.47
N LEU A 19 9.96 -1.47 4.20
CA LEU A 19 8.69 -1.91 3.65
C LEU A 19 8.47 -3.41 3.86
N SER A 20 7.20 -3.83 4.00
CA SER A 20 6.84 -5.24 3.94
C SER A 20 6.97 -5.77 2.51
N LEU A 21 7.14 -7.09 2.35
CA LEU A 21 7.22 -7.74 1.02
C LEU A 21 5.96 -7.50 0.16
N CYS A 22 4.81 -7.25 0.78
CA CYS A 22 3.55 -6.98 0.08
C CYS A 22 3.32 -5.48 -0.18
N ASP A 23 4.20 -4.60 0.29
CA ASP A 23 4.04 -3.17 0.12
C ASP A 23 4.59 -2.72 -1.23
N SER A 24 3.88 -1.79 -1.85
CA SER A 24 4.24 -1.16 -3.10
C SER A 24 4.25 0.35 -2.92
N VAL A 25 5.19 1.00 -3.61
CA VAL A 25 5.23 2.46 -3.71
C VAL A 25 4.49 2.86 -4.98
N LEU A 26 3.61 3.85 -4.89
CA LEU A 26 2.84 4.34 -6.03
C LEU A 26 2.93 5.86 -6.13
N VAL A 27 2.62 6.37 -7.32
CA VAL A 27 2.47 7.80 -7.59
C VAL A 27 1.07 8.08 -8.14
N THR A 28 0.51 9.21 -7.73
CA THR A 28 -0.70 9.77 -8.37
C THR A 28 -0.58 11.28 -8.47
N GLY A 29 -1.44 11.89 -9.26
CA GLY A 29 -1.35 13.31 -9.55
C GLY A 29 -2.54 13.86 -10.29
N SER A 30 -2.43 15.12 -10.69
CA SER A 30 -3.52 15.94 -11.20
C SER A 30 -3.91 15.68 -12.65
N CYS A 31 -3.15 14.89 -13.40
CA CYS A 31 -3.44 14.59 -14.80
C CYS A 31 -3.89 13.14 -14.99
N GLU A 32 -4.53 12.88 -16.14
CA GLU A 32 -5.04 11.56 -16.53
C GLU A 32 -3.99 10.45 -16.39
N GLN A 33 -2.76 10.73 -16.81
CA GLN A 33 -1.64 9.77 -16.80
C GLN A 33 -1.11 9.45 -15.40
N LEU A 34 -1.46 10.29 -14.41
CA LEU A 34 -1.18 10.06 -12.99
C LEU A 34 -2.45 9.69 -12.22
N GLY A 35 -3.55 9.37 -12.90
CA GLY A 35 -4.75 8.84 -12.28
C GLY A 35 -5.66 9.87 -11.59
N GLU A 36 -5.43 11.17 -11.76
CA GLU A 36 -6.34 12.25 -11.30
C GLU A 36 -6.68 12.19 -9.80
N TRP A 37 -5.71 11.81 -8.97
CA TRP A 37 -5.88 11.61 -7.51
C TRP A 37 -6.84 10.47 -7.13
N ILE A 38 -7.20 9.60 -8.07
CA ILE A 38 -8.08 8.46 -7.82
C ILE A 38 -7.21 7.28 -7.34
N PRO A 39 -7.43 6.74 -6.12
CA PRO A 39 -6.63 5.65 -5.56
C PRO A 39 -6.47 4.45 -6.49
N ASN A 40 -7.56 3.94 -7.05
CA ASN A 40 -7.56 2.78 -7.95
C ASN A 40 -6.89 3.06 -9.32
N ARG A 41 -6.49 4.31 -9.59
CA ARG A 41 -5.73 4.72 -10.78
C ARG A 41 -4.31 5.17 -10.45
N CYS A 42 -3.84 4.98 -9.21
CA CYS A 42 -2.47 5.23 -8.84
C CYS A 42 -1.52 4.32 -9.63
N ILE A 43 -0.37 4.86 -10.01
CA ILE A 43 0.61 4.15 -10.85
C ILE A 43 1.66 3.50 -9.94
N PRO A 44 1.81 2.17 -9.95
CA PRO A 44 2.83 1.50 -9.15
C PRO A 44 4.22 1.78 -9.71
N LEU A 45 5.19 1.99 -8.81
CA LEU A 45 6.60 2.10 -9.14
C LEU A 45 7.26 0.72 -9.05
N ASN A 46 8.38 0.57 -9.73
CA ASN A 46 9.22 -0.62 -9.64
C ASN A 46 10.35 -0.38 -8.67
N ARG A 47 10.62 -1.33 -7.78
CA ARG A 47 11.82 -1.33 -6.96
C ARG A 47 13.04 -1.50 -7.86
N ILE A 48 13.94 -0.52 -7.88
CA ILE A 48 15.12 -0.52 -8.76
C ILE A 48 16.43 -0.79 -8.02
N ASN A 49 16.52 -0.41 -6.73
CA ASN A 49 17.72 -0.62 -5.93
C ASN A 49 17.40 -0.64 -4.44
N GLN A 50 18.28 -1.25 -3.65
CA GLN A 50 18.29 -1.19 -2.20
C GLN A 50 19.65 -0.68 -1.74
N THR A 51 19.63 0.42 -0.98
CA THR A 51 20.80 1.12 -0.45
C THR A 51 20.84 1.00 1.07
N GLU A 52 21.93 1.42 1.70
CA GLU A 52 22.02 1.54 3.17
C GLU A 52 20.95 2.49 3.74
N ASP A 53 20.58 3.52 2.96
CA ASP A 53 19.60 4.54 3.35
C ASP A 53 18.14 4.15 3.12
N GLY A 54 17.88 2.99 2.50
CA GLY A 54 16.54 2.51 2.16
C GLY A 54 16.37 2.02 0.73
N GLU A 55 15.14 2.00 0.25
CA GLU A 55 14.75 1.40 -1.03
C GLU A 55 14.43 2.46 -2.08
N ILE A 56 14.99 2.33 -3.29
CA ILE A 56 14.71 3.24 -4.41
C ILE A 56 13.69 2.60 -5.34
N TRP A 57 12.65 3.38 -5.64
CA TRP A 57 11.54 3.01 -6.51
C TRP A 57 11.47 3.99 -7.69
N SER A 58 11.20 3.48 -8.89
CA SER A 58 11.09 4.31 -10.09
C SER A 58 10.06 3.80 -11.11
N THR A 59 9.50 4.71 -11.90
CA THR A 59 8.76 4.41 -13.11
C THR A 59 8.84 5.57 -14.11
N ASN A 60 8.69 5.28 -15.40
CA ASN A 60 8.64 6.28 -16.46
C ASN A 60 7.21 6.44 -16.96
N ILE A 61 6.71 7.67 -17.02
CA ILE A 61 5.34 7.97 -17.42
C ILE A 61 5.37 9.04 -18.50
N LYS A 62 4.69 8.74 -19.62
CA LYS A 62 4.48 9.70 -20.70
C LYS A 62 3.39 10.68 -20.31
N ILE A 63 3.73 11.95 -20.13
CA ILE A 63 2.82 13.02 -19.75
C ILE A 63 2.57 13.90 -20.97
N ASN A 64 1.30 14.06 -21.34
CA ASN A 64 0.90 15.05 -22.34
C ASN A 64 1.25 16.44 -21.82
N GLY A 65 1.77 17.33 -22.67
CA GLY A 65 2.27 18.64 -22.26
C GLY A 65 1.20 19.46 -21.54
N TYR A 66 1.27 19.49 -20.22
CA TYR A 66 0.58 20.41 -19.34
C TYR A 66 1.56 21.50 -18.94
N GLU A 67 1.09 22.71 -18.67
CA GLU A 67 1.97 23.76 -18.12
C GLU A 67 2.52 23.35 -16.75
N LYS A 68 1.70 22.65 -15.97
CA LYS A 68 1.99 22.25 -14.60
C LYS A 68 1.26 20.97 -14.22
N VAL A 69 1.96 20.02 -13.61
CA VAL A 69 1.39 18.78 -13.05
C VAL A 69 1.72 18.69 -11.57
N PHE A 70 0.74 18.32 -10.77
CA PHE A 70 0.90 18.09 -9.35
C PHE A 70 0.88 16.60 -9.06
N TYR A 71 1.68 16.12 -8.11
CA TYR A 71 1.74 14.70 -7.77
C TYR A 71 2.12 14.44 -6.30
N ARG A 72 1.87 13.21 -5.84
CA ARG A 72 2.26 12.69 -4.53
C ARG A 72 2.63 11.22 -4.62
N TYR A 73 3.52 10.79 -3.74
CA TYR A 73 3.78 9.38 -3.50
C TYR A 73 2.90 8.82 -2.38
N LEU A 74 2.67 7.51 -2.44
CA LEU A 74 1.99 6.73 -1.42
C LEU A 74 2.63 5.35 -1.28
N ILE A 75 2.40 4.72 -0.13
CA ILE A 75 2.72 3.32 0.13
C ILE A 75 1.40 2.60 0.35
N ALA A 76 1.16 1.54 -0.40
CA ALA A 76 -0.04 0.73 -0.30
C ALA A 76 0.25 -0.75 -0.59
N GLN A 77 -0.66 -1.61 -0.17
CA GLN A 77 -0.74 -2.99 -0.65
C GLN A 77 -1.70 -3.04 -1.83
N ILE A 78 -1.24 -3.64 -2.92
CA ILE A 78 -2.05 -3.84 -4.11
C ILE A 78 -2.77 -5.19 -3.96
N ILE A 79 -4.09 -5.14 -3.95
CA ILE A 79 -4.97 -6.32 -3.93
C ILE A 79 -5.68 -6.37 -5.27
N ARG A 80 -5.60 -7.51 -5.96
CA ARG A 80 -6.35 -7.73 -7.20
C ARG A 80 -7.56 -8.58 -6.91
N ILE A 81 -8.74 -8.07 -7.25
CA ILE A 81 -10.03 -8.76 -7.13
C ILE A 81 -10.69 -8.65 -8.50
N ASP A 82 -10.97 -9.78 -9.16
CA ASP A 82 -11.63 -9.83 -10.48
C ASP A 82 -11.05 -8.85 -11.51
N ASP A 83 -9.71 -8.85 -11.64
CA ASP A 83 -8.90 -7.96 -12.49
C ASP A 83 -8.87 -6.47 -12.10
N ASP A 84 -9.69 -6.04 -11.13
CA ASP A 84 -9.64 -4.70 -10.59
C ASP A 84 -8.52 -4.51 -9.57
N MET A 85 -7.79 -3.41 -9.73
CA MET A 85 -6.77 -2.98 -8.79
C MET A 85 -7.43 -2.28 -7.60
N ASN A 86 -7.33 -2.91 -6.44
CA ASN A 86 -7.72 -2.35 -5.15
C ASN A 86 -6.48 -2.01 -4.32
N LEU A 87 -6.57 -0.96 -3.51
CA LEU A 87 -5.48 -0.51 -2.67
C LEU A 87 -5.87 -0.53 -1.20
N ILE A 88 -5.04 -1.16 -0.37
CA ILE A 88 -4.99 -0.86 1.06
C ILE A 88 -3.84 0.11 1.26
N ILE A 89 -4.18 1.38 1.35
CA ILE A 89 -3.21 2.42 1.61
C ILE A 89 -2.68 2.28 3.04
N LYS A 90 -1.35 2.27 3.16
CA LYS A 90 -0.67 2.38 4.44
C LYS A 90 -0.29 3.81 4.77
N LYS A 91 0.31 4.54 3.82
CA LYS A 91 0.77 5.91 4.03
C LYS A 91 0.63 6.78 2.78
N TRP A 92 0.35 8.06 2.98
CA TRP A 92 0.43 9.11 1.96
C TRP A 92 1.30 10.27 2.41
N GLU A 93 1.88 10.96 1.44
CA GLU A 93 2.43 12.29 1.65
C GLU A 93 1.32 13.32 1.92
N THR A 94 1.36 14.04 3.05
CA THR A 94 0.26 14.92 3.49
C THR A 94 0.68 16.38 3.74
N PHE A 95 1.83 16.79 3.22
CA PHE A 95 2.20 18.22 3.18
C PHE A 95 1.18 19.04 2.36
N LYS A 96 0.96 20.32 2.71
CA LYS A 96 -0.12 21.17 2.14
C LYS A 96 -0.02 21.32 0.62
N GLU A 97 1.18 21.51 0.08
CA GLU A 97 1.43 21.70 -1.36
C GLU A 97 1.92 20.41 -2.00
N ALA A 98 1.15 19.83 -2.93
CA ALA A 98 1.62 18.68 -3.70
C ALA A 98 2.93 19.00 -4.45
N ARG A 99 3.72 17.95 -4.74
CA ARG A 99 4.94 18.07 -5.56
C ARG A 99 4.58 18.58 -6.96
N GLN A 100 5.50 19.28 -7.62
CA GLN A 100 5.18 20.04 -8.84
C GLN A 100 6.16 19.72 -9.96
N LEU A 101 5.63 19.37 -11.13
CA LEU A 101 6.36 19.27 -12.39
C LEU A 101 5.96 20.45 -13.28
N LEU A 102 6.95 21.23 -13.73
CA LEU A 102 6.77 22.35 -14.64
C LEU A 102 7.41 22.00 -15.98
N PHE A 103 6.62 22.07 -17.05
CA PHE A 103 7.10 21.81 -18.41
C PHE A 103 7.29 23.15 -19.12
N ASN A 104 8.44 23.79 -18.91
CA ASN A 104 8.75 25.03 -19.61
C ASN A 104 8.98 24.76 -21.11
N SER A 105 8.38 25.59 -21.97
CA SER A 105 8.41 25.46 -23.43
C SER A 105 9.71 25.94 -24.09
N ILE A 106 10.80 26.09 -23.33
CA ILE A 106 12.08 26.57 -23.83
C ILE A 106 13.16 25.54 -23.51
N ASP A 107 13.64 24.91 -24.59
CA ASP A 107 14.85 24.12 -24.73
C ASP A 107 14.92 22.75 -24.05
N THR A 108 14.66 21.76 -24.90
CA THR A 108 14.91 20.31 -24.76
C THR A 108 16.36 19.92 -24.44
N ASN A 109 17.22 20.78 -23.89
CA ASN A 109 18.62 20.40 -23.66
C ASN A 109 19.25 20.87 -22.33
N ASN A 110 18.61 21.69 -21.49
CA ASN A 110 19.16 22.01 -20.16
C ASN A 110 18.07 22.49 -19.19
N LEU A 111 17.36 21.56 -18.53
CA LEU A 111 16.60 21.87 -17.31
C LEU A 111 17.59 22.02 -16.12
N THR A 112 18.43 23.03 -16.17
CA THR A 112 19.29 23.46 -15.08
C THR A 112 19.24 24.98 -14.98
N ASN A 113 18.06 25.54 -14.74
CA ASN A 113 17.93 26.94 -14.37
C ASN A 113 16.83 27.12 -13.31
N ASN A 114 17.24 26.79 -12.07
CA ASN A 114 16.97 27.48 -10.82
C ASN A 114 15.59 28.09 -10.56
N GLU A 115 14.75 27.34 -9.84
CA GLU A 115 14.26 27.71 -8.50
C GLU A 115 13.68 26.43 -7.84
N GLN A 116 14.41 25.88 -6.86
CA GLN A 116 14.24 24.56 -6.23
C GLN A 116 14.74 23.36 -7.07
N LEU A 117 16.03 23.03 -6.93
CA LEU A 117 16.52 21.68 -7.18
C LEU A 117 15.71 20.74 -6.27
N GLU A 118 14.67 20.10 -6.79
CA GLU A 118 14.04 18.99 -6.08
C GLU A 118 15.09 17.90 -5.90
N GLU A 119 15.21 17.40 -4.66
CA GLU A 119 16.12 16.31 -4.32
C GLU A 119 15.81 15.12 -5.25
N TYR A 120 16.82 14.61 -5.95
CA TYR A 120 16.69 13.50 -6.90
C TYR A 120 17.63 12.35 -6.51
N PRO A 121 17.09 11.17 -6.12
CA PRO A 121 15.68 10.83 -6.03
C PRO A 121 14.94 11.62 -4.94
N ALA A 122 13.63 11.81 -5.11
CA ALA A 122 12.81 12.42 -4.06
C ALA A 122 12.83 11.53 -2.81
N ILE A 123 12.77 12.10 -1.61
CA ILE A 123 12.62 11.29 -0.38
C ILE A 123 11.13 11.21 -0.02
N PHE A 124 10.60 10.00 0.14
CA PHE A 124 9.19 9.79 0.51
C PHE A 124 8.86 10.50 1.82
N GLY A 125 7.78 11.27 1.82
CA GLY A 125 7.33 12.03 2.99
C GLY A 125 8.08 13.35 3.21
N TYR A 126 9.19 13.59 2.52
CA TYR A 126 9.99 14.81 2.66
C TYR A 126 9.87 15.70 1.42
N TYR A 127 9.36 16.91 1.62
CA TYR A 127 9.20 17.90 0.55
C TYR A 127 9.35 19.33 1.09
N LYS A 128 10.15 20.17 0.43
CA LYS A 128 10.42 21.56 0.83
C LYS A 128 10.79 21.72 2.32
N ASN A 129 11.70 20.88 2.81
CA ASN A 129 12.14 20.82 4.21
C ASN A 129 11.07 20.44 5.25
N ILE A 130 9.96 19.85 4.80
CA ILE A 130 8.89 19.36 5.67
C ILE A 130 8.82 17.84 5.51
N CYS A 131 8.86 17.11 6.64
CA CYS A 131 8.54 15.69 6.68
C CYS A 131 7.08 15.53 7.14
N ARG A 132 6.19 15.03 6.27
CA ARG A 132 4.80 14.80 6.64
C ARG A 132 4.17 13.67 5.84
N THR A 133 3.84 12.60 6.56
CA THR A 133 3.05 11.47 6.06
C THR A 133 1.90 11.20 7.01
N ASP A 134 0.81 10.64 6.52
CA ASP A 134 -0.29 10.16 7.34
C ASP A 134 -0.75 8.78 6.87
N ILE A 135 -1.46 8.07 7.74
CA ILE A 135 -2.09 6.79 7.40
C ILE A 135 -3.19 7.01 6.36
N GLY A 136 -3.41 6.00 5.52
CA GLY A 136 -4.51 6.01 4.57
C GLY A 136 -5.88 6.05 5.23
N TRP A 137 -6.85 6.63 4.53
CA TRP A 137 -8.25 6.33 4.79
C TRP A 137 -8.69 5.09 4.02
N LEU A 138 -9.79 4.49 4.47
CA LEU A 138 -10.41 3.36 3.81
C LEU A 138 -10.92 3.79 2.41
N THR A 139 -10.32 3.27 1.35
CA THR A 139 -10.69 3.59 -0.05
C THR A 139 -11.68 2.62 -0.67
N GLY A 140 -12.02 1.54 0.03
CA GLY A 140 -13.01 0.55 -0.39
C GLY A 140 -13.56 -0.21 0.81
N GLN A 141 -14.75 -0.80 0.66
CA GLN A 141 -15.33 -1.64 1.71
C GLN A 141 -14.76 -3.05 1.59
N SER A 142 -14.05 -3.53 2.61
CA SER A 142 -13.61 -4.91 2.71
C SER A 142 -14.35 -5.60 3.86
N GLU A 143 -15.04 -6.70 3.58
CA GLU A 143 -15.70 -7.52 4.59
C GLU A 143 -14.90 -8.81 4.80
N ILE A 144 -14.63 -9.15 6.06
CA ILE A 144 -14.15 -10.49 6.43
C ILE A 144 -15.37 -11.28 6.90
N GLN A 145 -15.87 -12.16 6.05
CA GLN A 145 -16.99 -13.03 6.40
C GLN A 145 -16.48 -14.35 6.96
N LEU A 146 -16.78 -14.62 8.23
CA LEU A 146 -16.55 -15.92 8.86
C LEU A 146 -17.83 -16.74 8.78
N ARG A 147 -17.83 -17.81 7.99
CA ARG A 147 -19.00 -18.69 7.81
C ARG A 147 -18.67 -20.12 8.22
N PHE A 148 -19.51 -20.68 9.09
CA PHE A 148 -19.54 -22.12 9.31
C PHE A 148 -20.44 -22.76 8.26
N HIS A 149 -19.88 -23.70 7.50
CA HIS A 149 -20.68 -24.52 6.61
C HIS A 149 -21.10 -25.80 7.35
N SER A 150 -22.38 -26.16 7.28
CA SER A 150 -22.93 -27.42 7.84
C SER A 150 -22.75 -27.58 9.36
N ASN A 151 -22.70 -28.82 9.85
CA ASN A 151 -22.45 -29.19 11.26
C ASN A 151 -20.94 -29.15 11.60
N SER A 152 -20.23 -28.10 11.18
CA SER A 152 -18.78 -27.96 11.37
C SER A 152 -18.36 -27.64 12.80
N LEU A 153 -19.31 -27.22 13.66
CA LEU A 153 -19.08 -27.01 15.09
C LEU A 153 -19.69 -28.16 15.90
N GLN A 154 -18.85 -29.04 16.45
CA GLN A 154 -19.31 -30.12 17.33
C GLN A 154 -18.96 -29.80 18.79
N ILE A 155 -19.98 -29.78 19.66
CA ILE A 155 -19.82 -29.59 21.10
C ILE A 155 -19.86 -30.96 21.77
N TRP A 156 -18.68 -31.45 22.17
CA TRP A 156 -18.53 -32.80 22.73
C TRP A 156 -19.00 -32.87 24.19
N SER A 157 -18.93 -31.75 24.91
CA SER A 157 -19.38 -31.65 26.30
C SER A 157 -20.90 -31.76 26.41
N THR A 158 -21.37 -32.87 26.98
CA THR A 158 -22.80 -33.14 27.23
C THR A 158 -23.47 -32.06 28.10
N LYS A 159 -22.71 -31.44 29.00
CA LYS A 159 -23.19 -30.34 29.89
C LYS A 159 -23.49 -29.03 29.14
N LEU A 160 -23.02 -28.88 27.90
CA LEU A 160 -23.13 -27.66 27.10
C LEU A 160 -24.09 -27.81 25.92
N ARG A 161 -24.60 -29.01 25.62
CA ARG A 161 -25.43 -29.29 24.44
C ARG A 161 -26.73 -28.48 24.36
N ASN A 162 -27.30 -28.12 25.51
CA ASN A 162 -28.56 -27.37 25.62
C ASN A 162 -28.34 -25.96 26.18
N LYS A 163 -27.15 -25.38 26.00
CA LYS A 163 -26.83 -24.03 26.44
C LYS A 163 -26.61 -23.13 25.23
N THR A 164 -27.06 -21.88 25.32
CA THR A 164 -26.67 -20.82 24.38
C THR A 164 -25.19 -20.56 24.55
N LEU A 165 -24.42 -20.75 23.48
CA LEU A 165 -22.99 -20.47 23.44
C LEU A 165 -22.76 -19.21 22.61
N SER A 166 -21.85 -18.36 23.06
CA SER A 166 -21.35 -17.21 22.30
C SER A 166 -19.93 -17.51 21.85
N LEU A 167 -19.65 -17.30 20.56
CA LEU A 167 -18.30 -17.43 20.02
C LEU A 167 -17.63 -16.06 20.09
N LYS A 168 -16.51 -15.96 20.81
CA LYS A 168 -15.65 -14.79 20.77
C LYS A 168 -14.62 -15.00 19.66
N VAL A 169 -14.63 -14.14 18.66
CA VAL A 169 -13.56 -14.05 17.67
C VAL A 169 -12.60 -12.96 18.16
N SER A 170 -11.31 -13.25 18.17
CA SER A 170 -10.28 -12.26 18.49
C SER A 170 -9.15 -12.39 17.48
N PRO A 171 -8.70 -11.27 16.88
CA PRO A 171 -7.51 -11.33 16.05
C PRO A 171 -6.32 -11.72 16.92
N ILE A 172 -5.52 -12.66 16.44
CA ILE A 172 -4.26 -13.06 17.07
C ILE A 172 -3.15 -12.55 16.15
N ASP A 173 -2.25 -11.76 16.72
CA ASP A 173 -1.03 -11.38 16.04
C ASP A 173 -0.09 -12.59 16.05
N LEU A 174 0.13 -13.20 14.88
CA LEU A 174 0.99 -14.37 14.74
C LEU A 174 2.47 -14.02 14.91
N THR A 175 2.86 -12.74 14.82
CA THR A 175 4.26 -12.32 15.03
C THR A 175 4.66 -12.43 16.51
N TYR A 176 3.71 -12.27 17.43
CA TYR A 176 3.93 -12.40 18.88
C TYR A 176 4.27 -13.84 19.33
N GLN A 177 3.92 -14.85 18.53
CA GLN A 177 4.23 -16.25 18.86
C GLN A 177 5.70 -16.60 18.55
N GLN A 178 6.29 -15.99 17.52
CA GLN A 178 7.67 -16.28 17.13
C GLN A 178 8.70 -15.72 18.13
N GLU A 179 8.39 -14.63 18.83
CA GLU A 179 9.29 -14.03 19.83
C GLU A 179 9.22 -14.70 21.22
N ASN A 180 8.20 -15.53 21.49
CA ASN A 180 7.97 -16.12 22.82
C ASN A 180 8.14 -17.66 22.86
N GLU A 181 8.62 -18.29 21.80
CA GLU A 181 8.87 -19.74 21.78
C GLU A 181 9.96 -20.22 22.78
N GLU A 182 10.71 -19.32 23.43
CA GLU A 182 11.64 -19.69 24.50
C GLU A 182 11.05 -19.69 25.92
N ILE A 183 9.80 -19.27 26.15
CA ILE A 183 9.24 -19.27 27.52
C ILE A 183 7.77 -19.71 27.52
N THR A 184 7.53 -21.03 27.60
CA THR A 184 6.56 -21.65 28.52
C THR A 184 6.56 -23.18 28.34
N LEU A 185 7.33 -23.88 29.19
CA LEU A 185 7.38 -25.35 29.25
C LEU A 185 6.04 -26.02 29.66
N ASP A 186 4.99 -25.27 29.97
CA ASP A 186 3.68 -25.81 30.35
C ASP A 186 2.73 -26.05 29.16
N SER A 187 3.12 -25.68 27.94
CA SER A 187 2.30 -25.89 26.74
C SER A 187 2.52 -27.26 26.05
N LEU A 188 3.50 -28.05 26.49
CA LEU A 188 3.85 -29.36 25.90
C LEU A 188 2.81 -30.47 26.10
N ASN A 189 1.83 -30.29 27.00
CA ASN A 189 0.79 -31.30 27.27
C ASN A 189 -0.58 -30.98 26.66
N GLN A 190 -0.73 -29.90 25.89
CA GLN A 190 -1.88 -29.75 25.02
C GLN A 190 -1.59 -30.41 23.68
N ILE A 191 -2.05 -31.65 23.54
CA ILE A 191 -2.25 -32.26 22.22
C ILE A 191 -3.29 -31.41 21.49
N TYR A 192 -2.84 -30.40 20.76
CA TYR A 192 -3.65 -29.73 19.76
C TYR A 192 -3.88 -30.74 18.65
N THR A 193 -5.02 -31.42 18.70
CA THR A 193 -5.57 -32.01 17.49
C THR A 193 -5.89 -30.84 16.55
N PRO A 194 -5.31 -30.78 15.34
CA PRO A 194 -5.64 -29.74 14.37
C PRO A 194 -7.10 -29.93 13.98
N THR A 195 -7.99 -29.31 14.74
CA THR A 195 -9.43 -29.45 14.52
C THR A 195 -9.77 -28.48 13.42
N SER A 196 -9.86 -29.05 12.22
CA SER A 196 -10.38 -28.44 11.00
C SER A 196 -9.50 -27.32 10.44
N LYS A 197 -8.87 -27.59 9.30
CA LYS A 197 -8.36 -26.55 8.41
C LYS A 197 -9.51 -25.57 8.14
N VAL A 198 -9.42 -24.35 8.66
CA VAL A 198 -10.34 -23.27 8.30
C VAL A 198 -9.95 -22.83 6.90
N PHE A 199 -10.78 -23.17 5.92
CA PHE A 199 -10.63 -22.63 4.58
C PHE A 199 -11.20 -21.22 4.59
N ILE A 200 -10.34 -20.23 4.38
CA ILE A 200 -10.75 -18.88 4.05
C ILE A 200 -11.21 -18.93 2.60
N GLN A 201 -12.52 -18.96 2.39
CA GLN A 201 -13.10 -18.82 1.06
C GLN A 201 -13.57 -17.38 0.93
N SER A 202 -12.89 -16.60 0.09
CA SER A 202 -13.38 -15.31 -0.34
C SER A 202 -14.68 -15.53 -1.12
N ALA A 203 -15.75 -14.86 -0.72
CA ALA A 203 -16.99 -14.78 -1.46
C ALA A 203 -17.34 -13.30 -1.64
N ILE A 204 -17.65 -12.94 -2.88
CA ILE A 204 -18.05 -11.60 -3.32
C ILE A 204 -19.59 -11.57 -3.31
N LEU A 205 -20.15 -10.44 -2.86
CA LEU A 205 -21.56 -10.08 -3.08
C LEU A 205 -21.64 -9.14 -4.28
#